data_AF-A0A934X5Z0-F1
#
_entry.id   AF-A0A934X5Z0-F1
#
_cell.length_a   1.000
_cell.length_b   1.000
_cell.length_c   1.000
_cell.angle_alpha   90.00
_cell.angle_beta   90.00
_cell.angle_gamma   90.00
#
_symmetry.space_group_name_H-M   'P 1'
#
loop_
_entity.id
_entity.type
_entity.pdbx_description
1 polymer ?
#
loop_
_entity_poly.entity_id
_entity_poly.type
_entity_poly.pdbx_seq_one_letter_code
_entity_poly.pdbx_strand_id
1 'polypeptide(L)'
;MGAELTAVLPGAVGPHSPPRRGSGGAGGRGGGGGGGGGGGGGGGGGGGGGGGGGGGGGGGGGGGGGGGGGGGGGGGGGGGGGGGGGGGGAIGAEQWIVLGHSWGSDLAVRYALDHPDHVRGVVGIAGHGLHRDQEWSAAYEAGNARQIPMPIEWVPEVYSALRASFTEWIHEPELWRQLADSPVPMTFIAPGDDFRPTWPLQQLAALVPRGAFEVVPGTGHDFWSTDPHLWRAVCTAACSALK
;
A
#
# COMPACT_ATOMS: atom_id res chain seq x y z
N MET A 1 -37.65 -8.80 -20.19
CA MET A 1 -37.91 -7.87 -19.07
C MET A 1 -36.58 -7.62 -18.40
N GLY A 2 -35.93 -6.52 -18.77
CA GLY A 2 -34.62 -6.12 -18.25
C GLY A 2 -34.79 -5.36 -16.95
N ALA A 3 -33.90 -5.64 -15.99
CA ALA A 3 -33.72 -4.82 -14.80
C ALA A 3 -32.43 -4.03 -15.00
N GLU A 4 -32.56 -2.72 -15.23
CA GLU A 4 -31.46 -1.76 -15.12
C GLU A 4 -31.05 -1.65 -13.65
N LEU A 5 -29.78 -1.90 -13.37
CA LEU A 5 -29.14 -1.51 -12.11
C LEU A 5 -28.58 -0.10 -12.30
N THR A 6 -29.29 0.89 -11.76
CA THR A 6 -28.82 2.27 -11.68
C THR A 6 -27.78 2.38 -10.55
N ALA A 7 -26.51 2.56 -10.91
CA ALA A 7 -25.45 2.91 -9.96
C ALA A 7 -25.63 4.37 -9.51
N VAL A 8 -25.80 4.59 -8.21
CA VAL A 8 -25.78 5.92 -7.59
C VAL A 8 -24.32 6.22 -7.19
N LEU A 9 -23.69 7.14 -7.90
CA LEU A 9 -22.39 7.70 -7.54
C LEU A 9 -22.57 8.75 -6.43
N PRO A 10 -21.89 8.68 -5.27
CA PRO A 10 -21.81 9.81 -4.36
C PRO A 10 -20.86 10.88 -4.93
N GLY A 11 -21.33 12.13 -4.88
CA GLY A 11 -20.74 13.29 -5.53
C GLY A 11 -19.36 13.72 -5.02
N ALA A 12 -18.61 14.33 -5.94
CA ALA A 12 -17.31 14.92 -5.71
C ALA A 12 -17.36 16.00 -4.61
N VAL A 13 -16.48 15.85 -3.61
CA VAL A 13 -16.21 16.89 -2.61
C VAL A 13 -15.14 17.81 -3.17
N GLY A 14 -15.50 19.06 -3.47
CA GLY A 14 -14.58 20.09 -3.95
C GLY A 14 -13.57 20.55 -2.88
N PRO A 15 -12.49 21.23 -3.28
CA PRO A 15 -11.40 21.58 -2.37
C PRO A 15 -11.80 22.68 -1.37
N HIS A 16 -11.58 22.39 -0.08
CA HIS A 16 -11.71 23.34 1.02
C HIS A 16 -10.72 24.51 0.88
N SER A 17 -11.23 25.73 0.73
CA SER A 17 -10.46 26.96 0.90
C SER A 17 -10.50 27.45 2.35
N PRO A 18 -9.38 27.94 2.93
CA PRO A 18 -9.37 28.46 4.30
C PRO A 18 -10.03 29.85 4.41
N PRO A 19 -10.56 30.23 5.58
CA PRO A 19 -11.32 31.48 5.73
C PRO A 19 -10.42 32.73 5.68
N ARG A 20 -10.82 33.69 4.85
CA ARG A 20 -10.26 35.05 4.78
C ARG A 20 -10.71 35.85 6.02
N ARG A 21 -9.75 36.48 6.71
CA ARG A 21 -10.03 37.50 7.72
C ARG A 21 -10.62 38.76 7.07
N GLY A 22 -11.65 39.30 7.72
CA GLY A 22 -12.47 40.40 7.24
C GLY A 22 -11.72 41.72 7.03
N SER A 23 -12.17 42.42 6.00
CA SER A 23 -11.86 43.79 5.63
C SER A 23 -12.59 44.80 6.52
N GLY A 24 -11.87 45.83 6.98
CA GLY A 24 -12.46 47.02 7.56
C GLY A 24 -11.55 48.24 7.39
N GLY A 25 -12.05 49.27 6.69
CA GLY A 25 -11.79 50.67 7.03
C GLY A 25 -10.64 51.39 6.33
N ALA A 26 -11.00 52.40 5.55
CA ALA A 26 -10.12 53.29 4.78
C ALA A 26 -9.47 54.42 5.60
N GLY A 27 -8.39 54.99 5.04
CA GLY A 27 -8.09 56.43 5.12
C GLY A 27 -6.72 56.83 5.69
N GLY A 28 -5.97 57.66 4.95
CA GLY A 28 -4.96 58.55 5.54
C GLY A 28 -3.63 58.66 4.78
N ARG A 29 -3.34 59.85 4.25
CA ARG A 29 -2.09 60.27 3.59
C ARG A 29 -1.05 60.79 4.61
N GLY A 30 0.22 60.82 4.20
CA GLY A 30 1.34 61.56 4.81
C GLY A 30 2.28 60.65 5.60
N GLY A 31 3.61 60.75 5.61
CA GLY A 31 4.58 61.71 5.11
C GLY A 31 5.85 61.62 6.00
N GLY A 32 7.05 61.63 5.41
CA GLY A 32 8.29 62.15 6.01
C GLY A 32 9.09 61.35 7.07
N GLY A 33 10.42 61.35 6.89
CA GLY A 33 11.49 61.24 7.93
C GLY A 33 11.66 59.87 8.62
N GLY A 34 12.84 59.36 9.00
CA GLY A 34 14.15 59.96 9.26
C GLY A 34 14.65 59.42 10.62
N GLY A 35 15.87 58.86 10.68
CA GLY A 35 16.61 58.47 11.90
C GLY A 35 16.03 57.26 12.65
N GLY A 36 16.75 56.43 13.40
CA GLY A 36 18.11 56.46 13.93
C GLY A 36 18.11 55.75 15.30
N GLY A 37 19.12 54.92 15.59
CA GLY A 37 19.69 54.76 16.93
C GLY A 37 19.16 53.66 17.89
N GLY A 38 20.13 52.91 18.44
CA GLY A 38 20.16 52.36 19.82
C GLY A 38 19.30 51.12 20.11
N GLY A 39 19.69 50.15 20.91
CA GLY A 39 20.82 49.98 21.82
C GLY A 39 20.40 49.05 22.99
N GLY A 40 21.34 48.25 23.52
CA GLY A 40 21.28 47.55 24.82
C GLY A 40 20.34 46.32 24.91
N GLY A 41 20.63 45.26 25.66
CA GLY A 41 21.67 44.99 26.65
C GLY A 41 21.16 43.98 27.70
N GLY A 42 22.06 43.16 28.25
CA GLY A 42 21.91 42.38 29.50
C GLY A 42 21.10 41.07 29.41
N GLY A 43 21.41 39.97 30.09
CA GLY A 43 22.39 39.70 31.16
C GLY A 43 21.82 38.68 32.16
N GLY A 44 22.68 37.84 32.75
CA GLY A 44 22.43 37.00 33.95
C GLY A 44 21.82 35.63 33.65
N GLY A 45 22.41 34.48 34.01
CA GLY A 45 22.88 34.02 35.34
C GLY A 45 21.86 32.97 35.82
N GLY A 46 22.13 31.82 36.45
CA GLY A 46 23.27 31.19 37.11
C GLY A 46 22.71 30.09 38.05
N GLY A 47 23.55 29.14 38.50
CA GLY A 47 23.28 28.14 39.57
C GLY A 47 22.47 26.91 39.13
N GLY A 48 22.93 25.66 39.29
CA GLY A 48 23.43 25.00 40.51
C GLY A 48 22.28 24.18 41.12
N GLY A 49 22.36 22.93 41.56
CA GLY A 49 23.40 21.93 41.76
C GLY A 49 22.76 20.72 42.47
N GLY A 50 23.51 19.61 42.59
CA GLY A 50 23.24 18.48 43.51
C GLY A 50 22.09 17.53 43.09
N GLY A 51 22.16 16.22 43.28
CA GLY A 51 23.09 15.35 44.00
C GLY A 51 22.40 14.00 44.28
N GLY A 52 23.19 12.93 44.43
CA GLY A 52 22.78 11.61 44.95
C GLY A 52 22.01 10.72 43.95
N GLY A 53 22.19 9.41 43.88
CA GLY A 53 22.89 8.44 44.71
C GLY A 53 22.29 7.04 44.44
N GLY A 54 23.08 5.98 44.59
CA GLY A 54 22.65 4.56 44.56
C GLY A 54 22.36 4.02 43.15
N GLY A 55 22.63 2.76 42.79
CA GLY A 55 23.01 1.57 43.53
C GLY A 55 22.57 0.36 42.71
N GLY A 56 23.32 -0.76 42.78
CA GLY A 56 22.94 -2.07 42.20
C GLY A 56 23.08 -2.13 40.67
N GLY A 57 23.65 -3.17 40.05
CA GLY A 57 23.74 -4.55 40.48
C GLY A 57 22.86 -5.41 39.57
N GLY A 58 23.51 -6.19 38.70
CA GLY A 58 22.98 -7.45 38.19
C GLY A 58 22.21 -7.41 36.86
N GLY A 59 22.47 -8.44 36.05
CA GLY A 59 21.49 -8.94 35.09
C GLY A 59 21.93 -8.93 33.64
N GLY A 60 22.87 -9.80 33.29
CA GLY A 60 22.87 -10.37 31.94
C GLY A 60 21.60 -11.20 31.71
N GLY A 61 21.17 -11.26 30.47
CA GLY A 61 19.98 -11.97 30.00
C GLY A 61 19.47 -11.22 28.78
N GLY A 62 20.03 -11.46 27.60
CA GLY A 62 19.77 -12.70 26.88
C GLY A 62 18.56 -12.43 26.01
N GLY A 63 18.81 -12.03 24.76
CA GLY A 63 17.77 -11.78 23.77
C GLY A 63 16.89 -13.01 23.61
N GLY A 64 15.61 -12.84 23.90
CA GLY A 64 14.55 -13.75 23.49
C GLY A 64 13.72 -13.04 22.44
N GLY A 65 14.22 -13.01 21.20
CA GLY A 65 13.40 -12.67 20.04
C GLY A 65 12.34 -13.75 19.89
N GLY A 66 11.16 -13.51 20.44
CA GLY A 66 9.97 -14.33 20.23
C GLY A 66 9.58 -14.22 18.77
N GLY A 67 10.09 -15.14 17.94
CA GLY A 67 9.58 -15.37 16.60
C GLY A 67 8.15 -15.86 16.70
N GLY A 68 7.20 -14.92 16.62
CA GLY A 68 5.81 -15.22 16.39
C GLY A 68 5.69 -15.81 14.98
N GLY A 69 5.63 -17.14 14.92
CA GLY A 69 5.24 -17.87 13.71
C GLY A 69 3.78 -17.59 13.41
N GLY A 70 3.52 -16.47 12.73
CA GLY A 70 2.26 -16.24 12.04
C GLY A 70 2.22 -17.17 10.83
N GLY A 71 1.38 -18.20 10.91
CA GLY A 71 1.07 -19.08 9.78
C GLY A 71 0.46 -18.25 8.67
N GLY A 72 1.31 -17.76 7.76
CA GLY A 72 0.87 -17.20 6.50
C GLY A 72 0.12 -18.28 5.73
N GLY A 73 -1.11 -17.95 5.31
CA GLY A 73 -1.89 -18.79 4.42
C GLY A 73 -1.02 -19.24 3.27
N GLY A 74 -0.80 -20.56 3.21
CA GLY A 74 -0.11 -21.24 2.12
C GLY A 74 -0.71 -20.80 0.80
N GLY A 75 0.18 -20.57 -0.17
CA GLY A 75 -0.04 -19.72 -1.32
C GLY A 75 -1.28 -20.05 -2.13
N GLY A 76 -1.87 -19.02 -2.74
CA GLY A 76 -2.83 -19.21 -3.82
C GLY A 76 -2.24 -20.13 -4.89
N GLY A 77 -2.74 -21.36 -4.93
CA GLY A 77 -2.61 -22.29 -6.04
C GLY A 77 -3.42 -21.78 -7.22
N GLY A 78 -3.06 -20.60 -7.72
CA GLY A 78 -3.37 -20.20 -9.06
C GLY A 78 -2.39 -20.94 -9.96
N GLY A 79 -2.84 -22.04 -10.55
CA GLY A 79 -2.16 -22.63 -11.69
C GLY A 79 -1.96 -21.54 -12.74
N GLY A 80 -0.73 -21.06 -12.85
CA GLY A 80 -0.35 -19.97 -13.73
C GLY A 80 1.08 -20.18 -14.17
N GLY A 81 1.24 -21.04 -15.18
CA GLY A 81 2.40 -21.08 -16.08
C GLY A 81 3.74 -21.36 -15.41
N GLY A 82 4.30 -22.54 -15.69
CA GLY A 82 5.70 -22.82 -15.38
C GLY A 82 6.63 -21.69 -15.83
N GLY A 83 7.75 -21.56 -15.12
CA GLY A 83 8.87 -20.73 -15.54
C GLY A 83 9.21 -21.01 -17.00
N GLY A 84 8.75 -20.11 -17.87
CA GLY A 84 9.12 -20.04 -19.25
C GLY A 84 9.98 -18.81 -19.42
N GLY A 85 11.26 -18.92 -19.04
CA GLY A 85 12.26 -18.13 -19.75
C GLY A 85 12.07 -18.41 -21.24
N GLY A 86 11.65 -17.41 -22.02
CA GLY A 86 11.48 -17.53 -23.48
C GLY A 86 10.06 -17.71 -24.03
N GLY A 87 8.99 -17.41 -23.28
CA GLY A 87 7.60 -17.64 -23.71
C GLY A 87 6.98 -16.69 -24.75
N GLY A 88 7.61 -15.56 -25.08
CA GLY A 88 7.04 -14.57 -26.04
C GLY A 88 6.85 -15.12 -27.47
N GLY A 89 7.57 -16.17 -27.84
CA GLY A 89 7.50 -16.76 -29.18
C GLY A 89 6.33 -17.74 -29.40
N ALA A 90 5.73 -18.30 -28.35
CA ALA A 90 4.78 -19.41 -28.49
C ALA A 90 3.31 -19.00 -28.59
N ILE A 91 2.95 -17.81 -28.08
CA ILE A 91 1.58 -17.26 -28.10
C ILE A 91 1.45 -15.99 -28.96
N GLY A 92 2.55 -15.48 -29.52
CA GLY A 92 2.57 -14.28 -30.38
C GLY A 92 2.16 -12.98 -29.67
N ALA A 93 2.04 -12.97 -28.34
CA ALA A 93 1.72 -11.79 -27.56
C ALA A 93 3.01 -11.15 -27.03
N GLU A 94 3.33 -9.95 -27.52
CA GLU A 94 4.50 -9.17 -27.07
C GLU A 94 4.29 -8.52 -25.69
N GLN A 95 3.02 -8.33 -25.31
CA GLN A 95 2.60 -7.75 -24.04
C GLN A 95 1.37 -8.47 -23.47
N TRP A 96 1.28 -8.57 -22.14
CA TRP A 96 0.14 -9.16 -21.42
C TRP A 96 -0.26 -8.34 -20.20
N ILE A 97 -1.45 -8.62 -19.67
CA ILE A 97 -1.89 -8.11 -18.37
C ILE A 97 -1.45 -9.11 -17.30
N VAL A 98 -0.89 -8.60 -16.20
CA VAL A 98 -0.54 -9.42 -15.04
C VAL A 98 -1.60 -9.24 -13.97
N LEU A 99 -2.33 -10.32 -13.67
CA LEU A 99 -3.35 -10.34 -12.63
C LEU A 99 -2.83 -11.14 -11.44
N GLY A 100 -2.89 -10.56 -10.25
CA GLY A 100 -2.43 -11.18 -9.01
C GLY A 100 -3.44 -11.02 -7.88
N HIS A 101 -3.68 -12.10 -7.14
CA HIS A 101 -4.52 -12.10 -5.93
C HIS A 101 -3.67 -12.24 -4.68
N SER A 102 -4.08 -11.61 -3.58
CA SER A 102 -3.36 -11.67 -2.30
C SER A 102 -1.91 -11.26 -2.49
N TRP A 103 -0.97 -12.05 -2.00
CA TRP A 103 0.46 -11.81 -2.21
C TRP A 103 0.88 -11.81 -3.69
N GLY A 104 0.14 -12.51 -4.57
CA GLY A 104 0.32 -12.44 -6.01
C GLY A 104 0.10 -11.05 -6.60
N SER A 105 -0.69 -10.19 -5.94
CA SER A 105 -0.85 -8.78 -6.32
C SER A 105 0.49 -8.03 -6.23
N ASP A 106 1.25 -8.26 -5.17
CA ASP A 106 2.53 -7.57 -4.96
C ASP A 106 3.62 -8.10 -5.91
N LEU A 107 3.56 -9.40 -6.22
CA LEU A 107 4.40 -10.01 -7.26
C LEU A 107 4.09 -9.45 -8.65
N ALA A 108 2.82 -9.19 -8.96
CA ALA A 108 2.43 -8.56 -10.22
C ALA A 108 3.01 -7.14 -10.36
N VAL A 109 3.04 -6.38 -9.26
CA VAL A 109 3.70 -5.07 -9.22
C VAL A 109 5.21 -5.21 -9.45
N ARG A 110 5.89 -6.12 -8.74
CA ARG A 110 7.34 -6.37 -8.96
C ARG A 110 7.61 -6.70 -10.42
N TYR A 111 6.84 -7.64 -10.99
CA TYR A 111 7.00 -8.07 -12.37
C TYR A 111 6.85 -6.93 -13.37
N ALA A 112 5.88 -6.03 -13.15
CA ALA A 112 5.67 -4.85 -13.99
C ALA A 112 6.82 -3.83 -13.90
N LEU A 113 7.47 -3.69 -12.75
CA LEU A 113 8.64 -2.83 -12.59
C LEU A 113 9.90 -3.41 -13.25
N ASP A 114 10.08 -4.73 -13.18
CA ASP A 114 11.21 -5.42 -13.81
C ASP A 114 11.07 -5.54 -15.34
N HIS A 115 9.83 -5.63 -15.84
CA HIS A 115 9.53 -5.92 -17.23
C HIS A 115 8.45 -5.00 -17.83
N PRO A 116 8.62 -3.66 -17.75
CA PRO A 116 7.58 -2.71 -18.16
C PRO A 116 7.20 -2.83 -19.64
N ASP A 117 8.15 -3.22 -20.50
CA ASP A 117 7.92 -3.37 -21.94
C ASP A 117 7.06 -4.57 -22.32
N HIS A 118 6.91 -5.55 -21.41
CA HIS A 118 6.12 -6.77 -21.59
C HIS A 118 4.76 -6.72 -20.88
N VAL A 119 4.49 -5.68 -20.09
CA VAL A 119 3.28 -5.58 -19.27
C VAL A 119 2.39 -4.44 -19.74
N ARG A 120 1.22 -4.79 -20.25
CA ARG A 120 0.17 -3.83 -20.65
C ARG A 120 -0.53 -3.19 -19.46
N GLY A 121 -0.59 -3.90 -18.33
CA GLY A 121 -1.18 -3.40 -17.09
C GLY A 121 -1.18 -4.44 -15.98
N VAL A 122 -1.41 -3.99 -14.76
CA VAL A 122 -1.54 -4.82 -13.56
C VAL A 122 -2.97 -4.77 -13.02
N VAL A 123 -3.51 -5.92 -12.66
CA VAL A 123 -4.71 -6.04 -11.82
C VAL A 123 -4.33 -6.73 -10.53
N GLY A 124 -4.23 -5.96 -9.45
CA GLY A 124 -3.93 -6.46 -8.10
C GLY A 124 -5.21 -6.59 -7.28
N ILE A 125 -5.58 -7.78 -6.84
CA ILE A 125 -6.78 -8.02 -6.05
C ILE A 125 -6.39 -8.46 -4.64
N ALA A 126 -6.92 -7.78 -3.63
CA ALA A 126 -6.70 -8.11 -2.24
C ALA A 126 -5.19 -8.13 -1.89
N GLY A 127 -4.39 -7.19 -2.39
CA GLY A 127 -2.95 -7.12 -2.11
C GLY A 127 -2.59 -7.04 -0.62
N HIS A 128 -1.35 -7.43 -0.28
CA HIS A 128 -0.79 -7.19 1.05
C HIS A 128 -0.19 -5.77 1.10
N GLY A 129 0.57 -5.40 0.08
CA GLY A 129 1.19 -4.08 -0.05
C GLY A 129 2.68 -4.09 0.26
N LEU A 130 3.41 -3.04 -0.15
CA LEU A 130 4.88 -3.04 -0.13
C LEU A 130 5.44 -2.56 1.22
N HIS A 131 5.11 -3.26 2.30
CA HIS A 131 5.48 -2.86 3.66
C HIS A 131 5.62 -4.05 4.63
N ARG A 132 6.20 -3.74 5.80
CA ARG A 132 6.21 -4.60 7.01
C ARG A 132 5.65 -3.82 8.20
N ASP A 133 4.44 -3.33 8.01
CA ASP A 133 3.76 -2.51 9.00
C ASP A 133 3.21 -3.38 10.14
N GLN A 134 3.46 -2.97 11.38
CA GLN A 134 3.09 -3.74 12.56
C GLN A 134 1.58 -3.68 12.83
N GLU A 135 0.95 -2.53 12.61
CA GLU A 135 -0.48 -2.34 12.86
C GLU A 135 -1.30 -3.13 11.84
N TRP A 136 -0.89 -3.09 10.58
CA TRP A 136 -1.47 -3.92 9.53
C TRP A 136 -1.31 -5.40 9.83
N SER A 137 -0.12 -5.82 10.28
CA SER A 137 0.13 -7.22 10.66
C SER A 137 -0.76 -7.66 11.82
N ALA A 138 -0.96 -6.80 12.82
CA ALA A 138 -1.86 -7.09 13.93
C ALA A 138 -3.33 -7.21 13.48
N ALA A 139 -3.79 -6.32 12.58
CA ALA A 139 -5.13 -6.40 12.01
C ALA A 139 -5.32 -7.67 11.18
N TYR A 140 -4.30 -8.06 10.40
CA TYR A 140 -4.28 -9.32 9.65
C TYR A 140 -4.44 -10.52 10.59
N GLU A 141 -3.59 -10.66 11.61
CA GLU A 141 -3.63 -11.83 12.51
C GLU A 141 -4.95 -11.91 13.29
N ALA A 142 -5.51 -10.77 13.72
CA ALA A 142 -6.79 -10.73 14.42
C ALA A 142 -7.97 -11.17 13.53
N GLY A 143 -7.90 -10.91 12.23
CA GLY A 143 -8.91 -11.33 11.26
C GLY A 143 -8.66 -12.74 10.69
N ASN A 144 -7.41 -13.17 10.57
CA ASN A 144 -7.02 -14.47 10.03
C ASN A 144 -7.58 -15.63 10.88
N ALA A 145 -7.67 -15.46 12.20
CA ALA A 145 -8.32 -16.42 13.09
C ALA A 145 -9.81 -16.69 12.74
N ARG A 146 -10.43 -15.83 11.93
CA ARG A 146 -11.83 -15.94 11.48
C ARG A 146 -11.95 -16.49 10.06
N GLN A 147 -10.84 -16.63 9.33
CA GLN A 147 -10.86 -17.26 8.01
C GLN A 147 -11.12 -18.76 8.13
N ILE A 148 -11.86 -19.30 7.18
CA ILE A 148 -11.95 -20.74 6.99
C ILE A 148 -10.64 -21.17 6.33
N PRO A 149 -9.83 -22.05 6.94
CA PRO A 149 -8.56 -22.45 6.35
C PRO A 149 -8.79 -23.11 4.99
N MET A 150 -8.18 -22.54 3.96
CA MET A 150 -8.08 -23.14 2.64
C MET A 150 -6.73 -23.86 2.56
N PRO A 151 -6.69 -25.20 2.62
CA PRO A 151 -5.43 -25.92 2.55
C PRO A 151 -4.89 -25.83 1.14
N ILE A 152 -3.82 -25.05 0.97
CA ILE A 152 -3.07 -25.02 -0.28
C ILE A 152 -1.68 -25.55 0.00
N GLU A 153 -1.23 -26.51 -0.81
CA GLU A 153 0.10 -27.08 -0.70
C GLU A 153 1.15 -26.01 -1.01
N TRP A 154 2.16 -25.91 -0.15
CA TRP A 154 3.26 -24.97 -0.30
C TRP A 154 4.56 -25.59 0.19
N VAL A 155 5.67 -25.11 -0.36
CA VAL A 155 7.02 -25.58 -0.04
C VAL A 155 7.66 -24.57 0.94
N PRO A 156 8.00 -24.98 2.18
CA PRO A 156 8.52 -24.05 3.20
C PRO A 156 9.77 -23.28 2.81
N GLU A 157 10.68 -23.92 2.09
CA GLU A 157 11.93 -23.35 1.63
C GLU A 157 11.66 -22.27 0.57
N VAL A 158 10.72 -22.52 -0.35
CA VAL A 158 10.32 -21.57 -1.38
C VAL A 158 9.66 -20.35 -0.75
N TYR A 159 8.74 -20.56 0.18
CA TYR A 159 8.10 -19.46 0.91
C TYR A 159 9.12 -18.61 1.67
N SER A 160 10.07 -19.25 2.36
CA SER A 160 11.11 -18.53 3.11
C SER A 160 12.01 -17.69 2.19
N ALA A 161 12.42 -18.26 1.06
CA ALA A 161 13.21 -17.55 0.05
C ALA A 161 12.44 -16.35 -0.54
N LEU A 162 11.18 -16.56 -0.89
CA LEU A 162 10.27 -15.53 -1.41
C LEU A 162 10.04 -14.38 -0.41
N ARG A 163 9.88 -14.70 0.88
CA ARG A 163 9.75 -13.69 1.94
C ARG A 163 11.03 -12.91 2.16
N ALA A 164 12.19 -13.55 2.08
CA ALA A 164 13.48 -12.88 2.17
C ALA A 164 13.68 -11.91 1.00
N SER A 165 13.50 -12.37 -0.25
CA SER A 165 13.66 -11.55 -1.44
C SER A 165 12.68 -10.38 -1.49
N PHE A 166 11.43 -10.58 -1.06
CA PHE A 166 10.46 -9.50 -0.94
C PHE A 166 10.92 -8.42 0.04
N THR A 167 11.56 -8.82 1.13
CA THR A 167 12.03 -7.87 2.17
C THR A 167 13.19 -7.03 1.68
N GLU A 168 14.11 -7.64 0.93
CA GLU A 168 15.19 -6.92 0.28
C GLU A 168 14.63 -5.93 -0.73
N TRP A 169 13.69 -6.36 -1.57
CA TRP A 169 13.07 -5.53 -2.58
C TRP A 169 12.35 -4.30 -2.00
N ILE A 170 11.49 -4.46 -0.98
CA ILE A 170 10.75 -3.32 -0.42
C ILE A 170 11.63 -2.29 0.31
N HIS A 171 12.90 -2.64 0.55
CA HIS A 171 13.91 -1.73 1.10
C HIS A 171 14.84 -1.13 0.03
N GLU A 172 14.65 -1.45 -1.26
CA GLU A 172 15.40 -0.81 -2.33
C GLU A 172 15.11 0.69 -2.36
N PRO A 173 16.14 1.56 -2.44
CA PRO A 173 15.98 3.00 -2.31
C PRO A 173 15.14 3.62 -3.43
N GLU A 174 15.16 3.01 -4.62
CA GLU A 174 14.47 3.53 -5.81
C GLU A 174 13.05 2.97 -5.99
N LEU A 175 12.59 2.03 -5.16
CA LEU A 175 11.29 1.37 -5.36
C LEU A 175 10.14 2.37 -5.54
N TRP A 176 10.03 3.32 -4.63
CA TRP A 176 8.94 4.30 -4.67
C TRP A 176 9.07 5.28 -5.85
N ARG A 177 10.30 5.59 -6.27
CA ARG A 177 10.57 6.36 -7.49
C ARG A 177 10.14 5.58 -8.74
N GLN A 178 10.50 4.31 -8.82
CA GLN A 178 10.11 3.42 -9.94
C GLN A 178 8.59 3.29 -10.05
N LEU A 179 7.86 3.20 -8.94
CA LEU A 179 6.39 3.20 -8.95
C LEU A 179 5.81 4.54 -9.42
N ALA A 180 6.34 5.65 -8.90
CA ALA A 180 5.89 6.99 -9.27
C ALA A 180 6.18 7.35 -10.74
N ASP A 181 7.20 6.74 -11.34
CA ASP A 181 7.58 6.96 -12.73
C ASP A 181 7.10 5.82 -13.66
N SER A 182 6.38 4.82 -13.12
CA SER A 182 6.01 3.63 -13.88
C SER A 182 5.11 3.98 -15.06
N PRO A 183 5.44 3.53 -16.29
CA PRO A 183 4.55 3.68 -17.41
C PRO A 183 3.37 2.70 -17.34
N VAL A 184 3.44 1.63 -16.53
CA VAL A 184 2.43 0.56 -16.55
C VAL A 184 1.18 1.00 -15.76
N PRO A 185 -0.03 0.98 -16.36
CA PRO A 185 -1.26 1.22 -15.61
C PRO A 185 -1.53 0.09 -14.61
N MET A 186 -2.02 0.45 -13.42
CA MET A 186 -2.24 -0.51 -12.33
C MET A 186 -3.61 -0.27 -11.68
N THR A 187 -4.44 -1.32 -11.61
CA THR A 187 -5.73 -1.28 -10.90
C THR A 187 -5.63 -2.18 -9.67
N PHE A 188 -5.93 -1.61 -8.50
CA PHE A 188 -5.93 -2.32 -7.22
C PHE A 188 -7.36 -2.46 -6.69
N ILE A 189 -7.78 -3.68 -6.38
CA ILE A 189 -9.15 -4.00 -6.02
C ILE A 189 -9.16 -4.64 -4.63
N ALA A 190 -9.89 -4.03 -3.70
CA ALA A 190 -10.09 -4.60 -2.36
C ALA A 190 -11.45 -5.33 -2.27
N PRO A 191 -11.52 -6.54 -1.67
CA PRO A 191 -12.78 -7.10 -1.25
C PRO A 191 -13.34 -6.29 -0.08
N GLY A 192 -14.62 -5.93 -0.12
CA GLY A 192 -15.24 -4.96 0.81
C GLY A 192 -15.39 -5.47 2.25
N ASP A 193 -15.48 -6.78 2.43
CA ASP A 193 -15.58 -7.42 3.74
C ASP A 193 -14.26 -8.10 4.14
N ASP A 194 -13.16 -7.83 3.42
CA ASP A 194 -11.81 -8.26 3.81
C ASP A 194 -11.43 -7.54 5.11
N PHE A 195 -10.90 -8.30 6.08
CA PHE A 195 -10.46 -7.72 7.36
C PHE A 195 -9.12 -6.98 7.24
N ARG A 196 -8.40 -7.17 6.13
CA ARG A 196 -7.10 -6.54 5.92
C ARG A 196 -7.30 -5.06 5.58
N PRO A 197 -6.54 -4.15 6.21
CA PRO A 197 -6.64 -2.73 5.89
C PRO A 197 -6.34 -2.47 4.41
N THR A 198 -7.15 -1.62 3.78
CA THR A 198 -7.04 -1.30 2.35
C THR A 198 -6.06 -0.17 2.04
N TRP A 199 -5.53 0.51 3.06
CA TRP A 199 -4.63 1.65 2.89
C TRP A 199 -3.41 1.35 2.01
N PRO A 200 -2.79 0.15 2.01
CA PRO A 200 -1.62 -0.09 1.15
C PRO A 200 -1.99 -0.05 -0.33
N LEU A 201 -3.15 -0.60 -0.69
CA LEU A 201 -3.67 -0.59 -2.06
C LEU A 201 -4.03 0.83 -2.50
N GLN A 202 -4.63 1.61 -1.60
CA GLN A 202 -4.95 3.02 -1.86
C GLN A 202 -3.68 3.85 -2.07
N GLN A 203 -2.63 3.62 -1.28
CA GLN A 203 -1.34 4.28 -1.46
C GLN A 203 -0.68 3.91 -2.80
N LEU A 204 -0.68 2.64 -3.17
CA LEU A 204 -0.15 2.21 -4.47
C LEU A 204 -0.94 2.84 -5.63
N ALA A 205 -2.26 2.83 -5.57
CA ALA A 205 -3.11 3.46 -6.57
C ALA A 205 -2.88 4.97 -6.67
N ALA A 206 -2.64 5.65 -5.55
CA ALA A 206 -2.37 7.08 -5.52
C ALA A 206 -0.95 7.44 -6.01
N LEU A 207 0.01 6.53 -5.85
CA LEU A 207 1.41 6.75 -6.22
C LEU A 207 1.66 6.53 -7.72
N VAL A 208 1.07 5.48 -8.29
CA VAL A 208 1.29 5.13 -9.71
C VAL A 208 0.58 6.14 -10.63
N PRO A 209 1.22 6.69 -11.67
CA PRO A 209 0.63 7.73 -12.52
C PRO A 209 -0.72 7.35 -13.15
N ARG A 210 -0.87 6.06 -13.49
CA ARG A 210 -2.09 5.48 -14.04
C ARG A 210 -2.66 4.42 -13.09
N GLY A 211 -2.69 4.78 -11.81
CA GLY A 211 -3.23 3.96 -10.72
C GLY A 211 -4.74 4.13 -10.54
N ALA A 212 -5.43 3.04 -10.22
CA ALA A 212 -6.85 3.03 -9.85
C ALA A 212 -7.07 2.16 -8.60
N PHE A 213 -8.04 2.54 -7.78
CA PHE A 213 -8.46 1.76 -6.61
C PHE A 213 -9.97 1.53 -6.63
N GLU A 214 -10.37 0.28 -6.44
CA GLU A 214 -11.78 -0.13 -6.40
C GLU A 214 -12.06 -1.02 -5.18
N VAL A 215 -13.32 -1.06 -4.77
CA VAL A 215 -13.80 -1.97 -3.72
C VAL A 215 -14.95 -2.80 -4.28
N VAL A 216 -14.94 -4.11 -4.04
CA VAL A 216 -16.05 -5.01 -4.37
C VAL A 216 -16.88 -5.23 -3.10
N PRO A 217 -18.08 -4.64 -2.97
CA PRO A 217 -18.86 -4.76 -1.74
C PRO A 217 -19.31 -6.19 -1.45
N GLY A 218 -19.38 -6.58 -0.17
CA GLY A 218 -19.98 -7.86 0.24
C GLY A 218 -19.12 -9.09 -0.02
N THR A 219 -17.84 -8.92 -0.37
CA THR A 219 -16.91 -10.01 -0.68
C THR A 219 -15.79 -10.09 0.34
N GLY A 220 -15.49 -11.30 0.80
CA GLY A 220 -14.32 -11.60 1.64
C GLY A 220 -13.04 -11.81 0.83
N HIS A 221 -11.94 -12.09 1.54
CA HIS A 221 -10.60 -12.24 0.95
C HIS A 221 -10.54 -13.19 -0.27
N ASP A 222 -11.12 -14.38 -0.12
CA ASP A 222 -11.08 -15.47 -1.10
C ASP A 222 -12.38 -15.59 -1.90
N PHE A 223 -12.98 -14.47 -2.29
CA PHE A 223 -14.25 -14.51 -3.03
C PHE A 223 -14.15 -15.16 -4.42
N TRP A 224 -12.94 -15.43 -4.93
CA TRP A 224 -12.71 -16.33 -6.06
C TRP A 224 -13.26 -17.74 -5.81
N SER A 225 -13.29 -18.18 -4.55
CA SER A 225 -13.81 -19.48 -4.11
C SER A 225 -15.29 -19.39 -3.73
N THR A 226 -15.69 -18.35 -2.97
CA THR A 226 -17.06 -18.23 -2.47
C THR A 226 -18.06 -17.67 -3.50
N ASP A 227 -17.60 -16.88 -4.46
CA ASP A 227 -18.39 -16.36 -5.59
C ASP A 227 -17.55 -16.31 -6.89
N PRO A 228 -17.31 -17.46 -7.53
CA PRO A 228 -16.48 -17.56 -8.73
C PRO A 228 -17.07 -16.80 -9.94
N HIS A 229 -18.39 -16.60 -9.98
CA HIS A 229 -19.04 -15.86 -11.06
C HIS A 229 -18.75 -14.36 -10.94
N LEU A 230 -18.90 -13.80 -9.74
CA LEU A 230 -18.52 -12.42 -9.47
C LEU A 230 -17.02 -12.20 -9.66
N TRP A 231 -16.17 -13.12 -9.18
CA TRP A 231 -14.73 -13.08 -9.42
C TRP A 231 -14.39 -12.94 -10.91
N ARG A 232 -14.97 -13.82 -11.75
CA ARG A 232 -14.74 -13.76 -13.19
C ARG A 232 -15.20 -12.44 -13.79
N ALA A 233 -16.36 -11.92 -13.35
CA ALA A 233 -16.88 -10.64 -13.83
C ALA A 233 -15.94 -9.48 -13.46
N VAL A 234 -15.49 -9.41 -12.21
CA VAL A 234 -14.54 -8.40 -11.71
C VAL A 234 -13.22 -8.46 -12.49
N CYS A 235 -12.61 -9.63 -12.61
CA CYS A 235 -11.37 -9.82 -13.36
C CYS A 235 -11.52 -9.41 -14.83
N THR A 236 -12.62 -9.79 -15.47
CA THR A 236 -12.88 -9.46 -16.88
C THR A 236 -13.05 -7.96 -17.07
N ALA A 237 -13.80 -7.30 -16.19
CA ALA A 237 -14.02 -5.85 -16.25
C ALA A 237 -12.71 -5.08 -16.05
N ALA A 238 -11.94 -5.43 -15.01
CA ALA A 238 -10.66 -4.80 -14.70
C ALA A 238 -9.65 -4.96 -15.86
N CYS A 239 -9.51 -6.17 -16.40
CA CYS A 239 -8.64 -6.41 -17.56
C CYS A 239 -9.10 -5.64 -18.80
N SER A 240 -10.42 -5.48 -19.00
CA SER A 240 -10.95 -4.75 -20.16
C SER A 240 -10.81 -3.23 -20.05
N ALA A 241 -10.64 -2.69 -18.85
CA ALA A 241 -10.42 -1.27 -18.60
C ALA A 241 -8.95 -0.85 -18.86
N LEU A 242 -8.02 -1.80 -18.80
CA LEU A 242 -6.61 -1.61 -19.15
C LEU A 242 -6.42 -1.62 -20.68
N LYS A 243 -6.82 -0.54 -21.34
CA LYS A 243 -6.61 -0.31 -22.78
C LYS A 243 -5.45 0.64 -23.04
#